data_AF-A0A7W1I6W3-F1
#
_entry.id   AF-A0A7W1I6W3-F1
#
_cell.length_a   1.000
_cell.length_b   1.000
_cell.length_c   1.000
_cell.angle_alpha   90.00
_cell.angle_beta   90.00
_cell.angle_gamma   90.00
#
_symmetry.space_group_name_H-M   'P 1'
#
loop_
_entity.id
_entity.type
_entity.pdbx_description
1 polymer ?
#
loop_
_entity_poly.entity_id
_entity_poly.type
_entity_poly.pdbx_seq_one_letter_code
_entity_poly.pdbx_strand_id
1 'polypeptide(L)'
;MVPSWLDRVDAIAAVIGVERRRVIVAGALATVAVAALIAMTAGRFVAGGGGGAAPELSLPRAATRSGDGGGATATSTGGPIVVAAAGAVASPGVYRVATGARVIDVIQA
;
A
#
# COMPACT_ATOMS: atom_id res chain seq x y z
N MET A 1 -37.36 15.61 4.13
CA MET A 1 -36.07 16.01 4.72
C MET A 1 -35.21 14.77 4.86
N VAL A 2 -33.97 14.78 4.39
CA VAL A 2 -33.07 13.62 4.47
C VAL A 2 -32.53 13.54 5.90
N PRO A 3 -32.66 12.40 6.60
CA PRO A 3 -32.14 12.27 7.96
C PRO A 3 -30.63 12.49 7.98
N SER A 4 -30.20 13.33 8.91
CA SER A 4 -28.80 13.67 9.10
C SER A 4 -28.03 12.44 9.59
N TRP A 5 -26.70 12.46 9.45
CA TRP A 5 -25.85 11.38 9.97
C TRP A 5 -26.02 11.19 11.48
N LEU A 6 -26.31 12.25 12.23
CA LEU A 6 -26.54 12.19 13.68
C LEU A 6 -27.85 11.49 14.04
N ASP A 7 -28.92 11.73 13.29
CA ASP A 7 -30.21 11.05 13.51
C ASP A 7 -30.08 9.53 13.32
N ARG A 8 -29.19 9.11 12.40
CA ARG A 8 -28.89 7.69 12.19
C ARG A 8 -28.12 7.08 13.36
N VAL A 9 -27.21 7.83 13.97
CA VAL A 9 -26.47 7.38 15.17
C VAL A 9 -27.41 7.28 16.37
N ASP A 10 -28.33 8.23 16.52
CA ASP A 10 -29.30 8.22 17.62
C ASP A 10 -30.30 7.07 17.47
N ALA A 11 -30.72 6.74 16.24
CA ALA A 11 -31.53 5.54 15.98
C ALA A 11 -30.80 4.23 16.34
N ILE A 12 -29.50 4.13 16.03
CA ILE A 12 -28.67 2.97 16.40
C ILE A 12 -28.51 2.88 17.93
N ALA A 13 -28.26 4.01 18.59
CA ALA A 13 -28.17 4.09 20.04
C ALA A 13 -29.46 3.64 20.74
N ALA A 14 -30.62 4.04 20.19
CA ALA A 14 -31.93 3.63 20.69
C ALA A 14 -32.20 2.12 20.54
N VAL A 15 -31.79 1.51 19.42
CA VAL A 15 -31.95 0.07 19.18
C VAL A 15 -31.09 -0.77 20.11
N ILE A 16 -29.87 -0.31 20.40
CA ILE A 16 -28.92 -1.06 21.24
C ILE A 16 -29.16 -0.75 22.73
N GLY A 17 -29.93 0.30 23.06
CA GLY A 17 -30.23 0.69 24.44
C GLY A 17 -29.04 1.34 25.16
N VAL A 18 -28.14 1.97 24.42
CA VAL A 18 -26.88 2.51 24.94
C VAL A 18 -26.76 3.99 24.57
N GLU A 19 -26.21 4.81 25.47
CA GLU A 19 -25.91 6.22 25.19
C GLU A 19 -25.12 6.42 23.89
N ARG A 20 -25.50 7.45 23.12
CA ARG A 20 -24.82 7.91 21.89
C ARG A 20 -23.30 8.01 22.04
N ARG A 21 -22.83 8.49 23.20
CA ARG A 21 -21.39 8.62 23.51
C ARG A 21 -20.67 7.27 23.51
N ARG A 22 -21.30 6.21 24.02
CA ARG A 22 -20.75 4.86 24.04
C ARG A 22 -20.75 4.23 22.64
N VAL A 23 -21.75 4.50 21.81
CA VAL A 23 -21.78 4.03 20.40
C VAL A 23 -20.64 4.64 19.59
N ILE A 24 -20.39 5.95 19.74
CA ILE A 24 -19.27 6.63 19.07
C ILE A 24 -17.92 6.09 19.54
N VAL A 25 -17.73 5.93 20.85
CA VAL A 25 -16.48 5.41 21.42
C VAL A 25 -16.24 3.95 21.01
N ALA A 26 -17.27 3.09 21.07
CA ALA A 26 -17.18 1.70 20.64
C ALA A 26 -16.87 1.58 19.14
N GLY A 27 -17.51 2.42 18.32
CA GLY A 27 -17.22 2.51 16.89
C GLY A 27 -15.76 2.87 16.63
N ALA A 28 -15.25 3.94 17.26
CA ALA A 28 -13.86 4.36 17.12
C ALA A 28 -12.85 3.30 17.59
N LEU A 29 -13.13 2.62 18.71
CA LEU A 29 -12.31 1.52 19.20
C LEU A 29 -12.30 0.33 18.23
N ALA A 30 -13.45 0.00 17.63
CA ALA A 30 -13.54 -1.04 16.62
C ALA A 30 -12.71 -0.69 15.38
N THR A 31 -12.76 0.56 14.90
CA THR A 31 -11.92 1.00 13.76
C THR A 31 -10.43 0.90 14.08
N VAL A 32 -10.00 1.32 15.27
CA VAL A 32 -8.61 1.21 15.71
C VAL A 32 -8.18 -0.25 15.82
N ALA A 33 -9.02 -1.13 16.38
CA ALA A 33 -8.74 -2.56 16.50
C ALA A 33 -8.59 -3.23 15.13
N VAL A 34 -9.46 -2.89 14.17
CA VAL A 34 -9.36 -3.40 12.79
C VAL A 34 -8.08 -2.90 12.12
N ALA A 35 -7.73 -1.62 12.26
CA ALA A 35 -6.49 -1.08 11.72
C ALA A 35 -5.24 -1.76 12.32
N ALA A 36 -5.23 -2.01 13.63
CA ALA A 36 -4.16 -2.74 14.30
C ALA A 36 -4.06 -4.19 13.82
N LEU A 37 -5.18 -4.88 13.60
CA LEU A 37 -5.21 -6.23 13.06
C LEU A 37 -4.62 -6.29 11.63
N ILE A 38 -4.95 -5.31 10.78
CA ILE A 38 -4.37 -5.18 9.44
C ILE A 38 -2.86 -4.93 9.53
N ALA A 39 -2.41 -4.05 10.42
CA ALA A 39 -0.99 -3.79 10.62
C ALA A 39 -0.22 -5.03 11.12
N MET A 40 -0.81 -5.82 12.01
CA MET A 40 -0.20 -7.08 12.50
C MET A 40 -0.10 -8.15 11.41
N THR A 41 -1.14 -8.26 10.57
CA THR A 41 -1.13 -9.22 9.45
C THR A 41 -0.17 -8.81 8.34
N ALA A 42 -0.05 -7.50 8.04
CA ALA A 42 0.94 -6.98 7.10
C ALA A 42 2.38 -7.04 7.66
N GLY A 43 2.57 -6.81 8.96
CA GLY A 43 3.88 -6.89 9.62
C GLY A 43 4.49 -8.29 9.56
N ARG A 44 3.67 -9.35 9.51
CA ARG A 44 4.13 -10.74 9.29
C ARG A 44 4.72 -10.97 7.89
N PHE A 45 4.27 -10.22 6.89
CA PHE A 45 4.84 -10.29 5.53
C PHE A 45 6.13 -9.49 5.40
N VAL A 46 6.29 -8.39 6.14
CA VAL A 46 7.51 -7.56 6.09
C VAL A 46 8.67 -8.16 6.89
N ALA A 47 8.39 -8.87 7.99
CA ALA A 47 9.43 -9.49 8.82
C ALA A 47 10.05 -10.77 8.22
N GLY A 48 9.57 -11.24 7.05
CA GLY A 48 10.10 -12.40 6.33
C GLY A 48 11.23 -12.09 5.33
N GLY A 49 11.65 -10.82 5.21
CA GLY A 49 12.77 -10.41 4.36
C GLY A 49 14.11 -10.78 4.98
N GLY A 50 14.53 -12.03 4.78
CA GLY A 50 15.73 -12.64 5.35
C GLY A 50 17.01 -11.83 5.13
N GLY A 51 17.84 -11.83 6.17
CA GLY A 51 19.24 -11.47 6.09
C GLY A 51 19.98 -12.39 5.13
N GLY A 52 20.41 -11.84 4.00
CA GLY A 52 21.50 -12.35 3.20
C GLY A 52 22.48 -11.20 3.06
N ALA A 53 23.72 -11.38 3.51
CA ALA A 53 24.78 -10.40 3.40
C ALA A 53 24.81 -9.77 2.00
N ALA A 54 24.94 -8.45 1.93
CA ALA A 54 25.17 -7.77 0.67
C ALA A 54 26.33 -8.46 -0.05
N PRO A 55 26.16 -8.99 -1.28
CA PRO A 55 27.29 -9.46 -2.05
C PRO A 55 28.14 -8.20 -2.27
N GLU A 56 29.35 -8.19 -1.70
CA GLU A 56 30.26 -7.06 -1.85
C GLU A 56 30.33 -6.68 -3.32
N LEU A 57 30.04 -5.41 -3.57
CA LEU A 57 29.91 -4.78 -4.87
C LEU A 57 31.27 -4.79 -5.59
N SER A 58 31.69 -5.98 -6.04
CA SER A 58 32.88 -6.19 -6.85
C SER A 58 32.56 -5.78 -8.28
N LEU A 59 32.44 -4.47 -8.50
CA LEU A 59 32.42 -3.93 -9.84
C LEU A 59 33.85 -4.00 -10.41
N PRO A 60 34.05 -4.49 -11.65
CA PRO A 60 35.32 -4.30 -12.32
C PRO A 60 35.60 -2.80 -12.38
N ARG A 61 36.72 -2.35 -11.77
CA ARG A 61 37.13 -0.93 -11.80
C ARG A 61 37.21 -0.51 -13.26
N ALA A 62 36.37 0.45 -13.66
CA ALA A 62 36.31 0.94 -15.03
C ALA A 62 37.72 1.38 -15.48
N ALA A 63 38.23 0.78 -16.55
CA ALA A 63 39.39 1.32 -17.24
C ALA A 63 38.98 2.71 -17.77
N THR A 64 39.67 3.77 -17.33
CA THR A 64 39.45 5.12 -17.83
C THR A 64 39.87 5.18 -19.29
N ARG A 65 38.92 4.93 -20.20
CA ARG A 65 39.11 5.24 -21.61
C ARG A 65 38.74 6.70 -21.81
N SER A 66 39.75 7.56 -21.89
CA SER A 66 39.57 8.87 -22.52
C SER A 66 39.20 8.60 -23.99
N GLY A 67 37.93 8.79 -24.34
CA GLY A 67 37.41 8.57 -25.68
C GLY A 67 36.01 9.14 -25.78
N ASP A 68 35.87 10.16 -26.61
CA ASP A 68 34.67 10.95 -26.82
C ASP A 68 33.45 10.11 -27.22
N GLY A 69 32.29 10.48 -26.67
CA GLY A 69 30.97 10.24 -27.27
C GLY A 69 30.31 8.89 -26.97
N GLY A 70 29.27 8.93 -26.13
CA GLY A 70 28.23 7.90 -26.08
C GLY A 70 27.86 7.45 -24.67
N GLY A 71 27.02 8.23 -23.99
CA GLY A 71 26.42 7.81 -22.72
C GLY A 71 25.53 6.58 -22.94
N ALA A 72 26.01 5.41 -22.53
CA ALA A 72 25.21 4.20 -22.54
C ALA A 72 24.09 4.30 -21.51
N THR A 73 22.84 4.28 -21.96
CA THR A 73 21.66 4.24 -21.10
C THR A 73 21.67 2.92 -20.32
N ALA A 74 21.77 2.99 -19.00
CA ALA A 74 21.63 1.81 -18.15
C ALA A 74 20.16 1.36 -18.16
N THR A 75 19.83 0.31 -18.92
CA THR A 75 18.51 -0.32 -18.84
C THR A 75 18.48 -1.22 -17.62
N SER A 76 17.87 -0.73 -16.54
CA SER A 76 17.52 -1.58 -15.39
C SER A 76 16.37 -2.49 -15.81
N THR A 77 16.67 -3.75 -16.12
CA THR A 77 15.65 -4.79 -16.30
C THR A 77 15.19 -5.24 -14.91
N GLY A 78 14.41 -4.39 -14.25
CA GLY A 78 13.78 -4.75 -12.98
C GLY A 78 12.75 -5.86 -13.18
N GLY A 79 12.75 -6.86 -12.29
CA GLY A 79 11.73 -7.90 -12.27
C GLY A 79 10.31 -7.34 -12.05
N PRO A 80 9.27 -8.19 -12.08
CA PRO A 80 7.89 -7.74 -11.92
C PRO A 80 7.68 -7.02 -10.58
N ILE A 81 7.11 -5.82 -10.63
CA ILE A 81 6.77 -4.98 -9.49
C ILE A 81 5.34 -5.32 -9.04
N VAL A 82 5.12 -5.42 -7.73
CA VAL A 82 3.79 -5.65 -7.16
C VAL A 82 3.20 -4.32 -6.70
N VAL A 83 2.03 -3.95 -7.21
CA VAL A 83 1.34 -2.69 -6.91
C VAL A 83 -0.03 -2.99 -6.33
N ALA A 84 -0.37 -2.34 -5.21
CA ALA A 84 -1.70 -2.39 -4.61
C ALA A 84 -2.51 -1.15 -5.03
N ALA A 85 -3.65 -1.38 -5.70
CA ALA A 85 -4.59 -0.34 -6.09
C ALA A 85 -5.80 -0.36 -5.15
N ALA A 86 -6.08 0.79 -4.54
CA ALA A 86 -7.19 0.97 -3.62
C ALA A 86 -7.79 2.38 -3.75
N GLY A 87 -9.03 2.56 -3.29
CA GLY A 87 -9.75 3.84 -3.34
C GLY A 87 -10.72 3.92 -4.53
N ALA A 88 -10.84 5.12 -5.12
CA ALA A 88 -11.72 5.39 -6.27
C ALA A 88 -11.09 4.94 -7.59
N VAL A 89 -10.90 3.63 -7.75
CA VAL A 89 -10.36 2.98 -8.95
C VAL A 89 -11.39 1.98 -9.52
N ALA A 90 -11.30 1.66 -10.80
CA ALA A 90 -12.28 0.78 -11.46
C ALA A 90 -12.28 -0.63 -10.84
N SER A 91 -11.10 -1.20 -10.65
CA SER A 91 -10.91 -2.51 -10.03
C SER A 91 -9.85 -2.44 -8.92
N PRO A 92 -10.24 -2.44 -7.64
CA PRO A 92 -9.29 -2.52 -6.54
C PRO A 92 -8.64 -3.91 -6.47
N GLY A 93 -7.34 -3.97 -6.18
CA GLY A 93 -6.62 -5.25 -6.18
C GLY A 93 -5.11 -5.12 -6.12
N VAL A 94 -4.43 -6.27 -6.21
CA VAL A 94 -2.98 -6.36 -6.26
C VAL A 94 -2.55 -6.86 -7.63
N TYR A 95 -1.70 -6.08 -8.30
CA TYR A 95 -1.30 -6.31 -9.68
C TYR A 95 0.21 -6.56 -9.77
N ARG A 96 0.60 -7.48 -10.64
CA ARG A 96 2.00 -7.67 -11.06
C ARG A 96 2.22 -6.92 -12.35
N VAL A 97 3.08 -5.91 -12.33
CA VAL A 97 3.37 -5.07 -13.49
C VAL A 97 4.84 -5.12 -13.86
N ALA A 98 5.14 -4.95 -15.14
CA ALA A 98 6.51 -4.85 -15.61
C ALA A 98 7.18 -3.56 -15.07
N THR A 99 8.48 -3.61 -14.87
CA THR A 99 9.26 -2.39 -14.56
C THR A 99 9.10 -1.39 -15.70
N GLY A 100 8.71 -0.16 -15.37
CA GLY A 100 8.39 0.89 -16.35
C GLY A 100 6.92 0.96 -16.79
N ALA A 101 6.05 0.08 -16.28
CA ALA A 101 4.61 0.18 -16.50
C ALA A 101 4.05 1.51 -15.96
N ARG A 102 3.06 2.08 -16.66
CA ARG A 102 2.47 3.35 -16.24
C ARG A 102 1.47 3.12 -15.13
N VAL A 103 1.41 4.06 -14.19
CA VAL A 103 0.44 4.03 -13.09
C VAL A 103 -1.00 4.01 -13.61
N ILE A 104 -1.28 4.68 -14.73
CA ILE A 104 -2.62 4.71 -15.33
C ILE A 104 -3.11 3.32 -15.77
N ASP A 105 -2.19 2.43 -16.17
CA ASP A 105 -2.53 1.07 -16.61
C ASP A 105 -3.04 0.23 -15.43
N VAL A 106 -2.59 0.54 -14.21
CA VAL A 106 -3.04 -0.14 -12.97
C VAL A 106 -4.39 0.40 -12.49
N ILE A 107 -4.64 1.69 -12.70
CA ILE A 107 -5.89 2.34 -12.23
C ILE A 107 -7.08 2.01 -13.13
N GLN A 108 -6.83 1.71 -14.42
CA GLN A 108 -7.86 1.36 -15.41
C GLN A 108 -8.05 -0.15 -15.63
N ALA A 109 -7.24 -1.00 -15.02
CA ALA A 109 -7.39 -2.46 -15.06
C ALA A 109 -8.66 -2.94 -14.34
#